data_AF-A0A0E3WGQ1-F1
#
_entry.id   AF-A0A0E3WGQ1-F1
#
_cell.length_a   1.000
_cell.length_b   1.000
_cell.length_c   1.000
_cell.angle_alpha   90.00
_cell.angle_beta   90.00
_cell.angle_gamma   90.00
#
_symmetry.space_group_name_H-M   'P 1'
#
loop_
_entity.id
_entity.type
_entity.pdbx_description
1 polymer ?
#
loop_
_entity_poly.entity_id
_entity_poly.type
_entity_poly.pdbx_seq_one_letter_code
_entity_poly.pdbx_strand_id
1 'polypeptide(L)'
;MRSGSGIKGIYTFDFVRMRLGSEIKGIYTSDFVQMRLGSGIKGIYTSDFVQMRLGSGIKGIYTSDIVQVRLGSGIKGIYTFDSHCYTTTKGRARI
;
A
#
# COMPACT_ATOMS: atom_id res chain seq x y z
N MET A 1 -8.26 -7.41 8.68
CA MET A 1 -9.12 -6.26 9.05
C MET A 1 -9.68 -5.57 7.81
N ARG A 2 -10.89 -4.99 7.88
CA ARG A 2 -11.54 -4.23 6.80
C ARG A 2 -12.02 -2.89 7.36
N SER A 3 -11.30 -1.81 7.06
CA SER A 3 -11.66 -0.49 7.57
C SER A 3 -12.39 0.33 6.50
N GLY A 4 -13.53 0.92 6.89
CA GLY A 4 -14.32 1.85 6.09
C GLY A 4 -13.67 3.22 5.95
N SER A 5 -14.25 4.07 5.10
CA SER A 5 -13.72 5.39 4.71
C SER A 5 -13.33 6.28 5.89
N GLY A 6 -12.22 7.00 5.78
CA GLY A 6 -11.87 8.10 6.69
C GLY A 6 -10.99 7.73 7.88
N ILE A 7 -10.00 6.85 7.68
CA ILE A 7 -9.06 6.47 8.75
C ILE A 7 -7.96 7.52 8.84
N LYS A 8 -7.78 8.11 10.03
CA LYS A 8 -6.71 9.07 10.33
C LYS A 8 -6.00 8.71 11.62
N GLY A 9 -4.69 8.48 11.55
CA GLY A 9 -3.89 8.18 12.74
C GLY A 9 -2.58 7.47 12.44
N ILE A 10 -1.92 7.06 13.52
CA ILE A 10 -0.79 6.14 13.50
C ILE A 10 -1.33 4.79 13.92
N TYR A 11 -1.06 3.76 13.13
CA TYR A 11 -1.54 2.43 13.43
C TYR A 11 -0.45 1.39 13.30
N THR A 12 -0.45 0.48 14.26
CA THR A 12 0.37 -0.72 14.26
C THR A 12 -0.54 -1.93 14.29
N PHE A 13 -0.36 -2.83 13.33
CA PHE A 13 -1.19 -4.02 13.18
C PHE A 13 -0.33 -5.22 12.84
N ASP A 14 -0.68 -6.37 13.38
CA ASP A 14 -0.07 -7.64 13.01
C ASP A 14 -1.20 -8.59 12.57
N PHE A 15 -1.32 -8.81 11.26
CA PHE A 15 -2.33 -9.70 10.70
C PHE A 15 -1.76 -10.50 9.52
N VAL A 16 -2.48 -11.53 9.09
CA VAL A 16 -2.11 -12.26 7.86
C VAL A 16 -2.60 -11.52 6.61
N ARG A 17 -3.74 -10.81 6.71
CA ARG A 17 -4.41 -10.14 5.58
C ARG A 17 -5.01 -8.79 5.96
N MET A 18 -4.66 -7.77 5.19
CA MET A 18 -5.19 -6.42 5.32
C MET A 18 -5.93 -5.96 4.06
N ARG A 19 -7.15 -5.42 4.23
CA ARG A 19 -7.86 -4.69 3.18
C ARG A 19 -8.25 -3.31 3.69
N LEU A 20 -7.60 -2.31 3.12
CA LEU A 20 -7.78 -0.91 3.42
C LEU A 20 -8.66 -0.28 2.33
N GLY A 21 -9.74 0.39 2.74
CA GLY A 21 -10.72 1.01 1.85
C GLY A 21 -10.24 2.32 1.21
N SER A 22 -11.16 3.26 1.01
CA SER A 22 -10.85 4.56 0.41
C SER A 22 -10.52 5.63 1.47
N GLU A 23 -9.78 6.66 1.08
CA GLU A 23 -9.49 7.87 1.89
C GLU A 23 -8.79 7.61 3.23
N ILE A 24 -7.64 6.96 3.15
CA ILE A 24 -6.85 6.62 4.35
C ILE A 24 -5.69 7.58 4.46
N LYS A 25 -5.54 8.22 5.62
CA LYS A 25 -4.48 9.18 5.88
C LYS A 25 -3.72 8.81 7.14
N GLY A 26 -2.40 8.62 7.09
CA GLY A 26 -1.67 8.26 8.31
C GLY A 26 -0.32 7.62 8.12
N ILE A 27 0.24 7.16 9.23
CA ILE A 27 1.45 6.34 9.29
C ILE A 27 1.03 4.94 9.69
N TYR A 28 1.42 3.94 8.89
CA TYR A 28 1.05 2.54 9.12
C TYR A 28 2.32 1.71 9.17
N THR A 29 2.46 0.95 10.25
CA THR A 29 3.57 0.03 10.46
C THR A 29 3.03 -1.34 10.78
N SER A 30 3.42 -2.37 10.03
CA SER A 30 2.71 -3.64 10.13
C SER A 30 3.33 -4.73 9.27
N ASP A 31 3.28 -5.98 9.74
CA ASP A 31 3.80 -7.12 9.01
C ASP A 31 2.64 -7.95 8.48
N PHE A 32 2.59 -8.19 7.16
CA PHE A 32 1.46 -8.90 6.56
C PHE A 32 1.85 -9.75 5.37
N VAL A 33 1.23 -10.92 5.22
CA VAL A 33 1.41 -11.73 4.00
C VAL A 33 0.77 -11.06 2.78
N GLN A 34 -0.41 -10.45 2.95
CA GLN A 34 -1.19 -9.89 1.83
C GLN A 34 -1.86 -8.56 2.18
N MET A 35 -1.57 -7.52 1.38
CA MET A 35 -2.19 -6.20 1.51
C MET A 35 -2.93 -5.76 0.24
N ARG A 36 -4.14 -5.24 0.41
CA ARG A 36 -4.89 -4.55 -0.65
C ARG A 36 -5.28 -3.15 -0.19
N LEU A 37 -4.82 -2.15 -0.94
CA LEU A 37 -5.16 -0.75 -0.76
C LEU A 37 -6.15 -0.31 -1.83
N GLY A 38 -7.22 0.37 -1.41
CA GLY A 38 -8.22 0.99 -2.27
C GLY A 38 -7.76 2.30 -2.88
N SER A 39 -8.68 3.26 -3.01
CA SER A 39 -8.44 4.55 -3.66
C SER A 39 -8.20 5.70 -2.70
N GLY A 40 -7.45 6.73 -3.10
CA GLY A 40 -7.31 7.97 -2.31
C GLY A 40 -6.53 7.79 -1.00
N ILE A 41 -5.59 6.84 -0.99
CA ILE A 41 -4.70 6.60 0.15
C ILE A 41 -3.60 7.66 0.17
N LYS A 42 -3.34 8.27 1.33
CA LYS A 42 -2.24 9.21 1.50
C LYS A 42 -1.48 9.04 2.81
N GLY A 43 -0.22 8.61 2.79
CA GLY A 43 0.49 8.36 4.05
C GLY A 43 1.90 7.82 3.91
N ILE A 44 2.47 7.44 5.04
CA ILE A 44 3.74 6.70 5.12
C ILE A 44 3.39 5.27 5.54
N TYR A 45 3.88 4.29 4.78
CA TYR A 45 3.64 2.88 5.04
C TYR A 45 4.97 2.15 5.11
N THR A 46 5.22 1.48 6.23
CA THR A 46 6.44 0.70 6.47
C THR A 46 6.06 -0.69 6.91
N SER A 47 6.33 -1.71 6.09
CA SER A 47 5.71 -3.03 6.30
C SER A 47 6.34 -4.09 5.42
N ASP A 48 6.49 -5.31 5.91
CA ASP A 48 6.97 -6.43 5.09
C ASP A 48 5.78 -7.21 4.50
N PHE A 49 5.82 -7.41 3.17
CA PHE A 49 4.73 -8.07 2.45
C PHE A 49 5.20 -9.19 1.51
N VAL A 50 4.38 -10.24 1.36
CA VAL A 50 4.59 -11.19 0.25
C VAL A 50 3.90 -10.68 -1.01
N GLN A 51 2.68 -10.14 -0.86
CA GLN A 51 1.88 -9.64 -1.98
C GLN A 51 1.18 -8.32 -1.65
N MET A 52 1.42 -7.30 -2.47
CA MET A 52 0.80 -5.99 -2.35
C MET A 52 -0.02 -5.64 -3.59
N ARG A 53 -1.26 -5.16 -3.39
CA ARG A 53 -2.10 -4.60 -4.45
C ARG A 53 -2.50 -3.17 -4.11
N LEU A 54 -2.06 -2.24 -4.94
CA LEU A 54 -2.32 -0.82 -4.83
C LEU A 54 -3.36 -0.41 -5.87
N GLY A 55 -4.47 0.19 -5.40
CA GLY A 55 -5.51 0.78 -6.24
C GLY A 55 -5.11 2.11 -6.87
N SER A 56 -6.09 2.97 -7.13
CA SER A 56 -5.90 4.24 -7.84
C SER A 56 -5.77 5.45 -6.92
N GLY A 57 -5.03 6.48 -7.35
CA GLY A 57 -4.95 7.76 -6.62
C GLY A 57 -4.24 7.66 -5.27
N ILE A 58 -3.17 6.86 -5.22
CA ILE A 58 -2.38 6.65 -4.01
C ILE A 58 -1.23 7.65 -3.98
N LYS A 59 -1.04 8.33 -2.84
CA LYS A 59 -0.01 9.35 -2.67
C LYS A 59 0.77 9.21 -1.37
N GLY A 60 2.03 8.79 -1.40
CA GLY A 60 2.74 8.58 -0.13
C GLY A 60 4.19 8.15 -0.26
N ILE A 61 4.75 7.76 0.88
CA ILE A 61 6.03 7.07 0.96
C ILE A 61 5.74 5.64 1.39
N TYR A 62 6.21 4.67 0.62
CA TYR A 62 6.02 3.25 0.88
C TYR A 62 7.38 2.59 0.95
N THR A 63 7.68 1.95 2.07
CA THR A 63 8.93 1.24 2.31
C THR A 63 8.63 -0.15 2.79
N SER A 64 8.93 -1.15 1.97
CA SER A 64 8.46 -2.51 2.22
C SER A 64 9.29 -3.54 1.48
N ASP A 65 9.64 -4.66 2.09
CA ASP A 65 10.16 -5.80 1.33
C ASP A 65 8.97 -6.58 0.74
N ILE A 66 8.90 -6.67 -0.61
CA ILE A 66 7.71 -7.18 -1.31
C ILE A 66 8.06 -8.17 -2.41
N VAL A 67 7.68 -9.44 -2.27
CA VAL A 67 7.93 -10.42 -3.36
C VAL A 67 7.16 -10.11 -4.65
N GLN A 68 5.89 -9.68 -4.54
CA GLN A 68 5.04 -9.31 -5.68
C GLN A 68 4.21 -8.04 -5.46
N VAL A 69 4.32 -7.09 -6.39
CA VAL A 69 3.54 -5.84 -6.37
C VAL A 69 2.63 -5.70 -7.61
N ARG A 70 1.38 -5.30 -7.37
CA ARG A 70 0.43 -4.87 -8.41
C ARG A 70 0.05 -3.41 -8.23
N LEU A 71 0.39 -2.60 -9.23
CA LEU A 71 0.16 -1.16 -9.22
C LEU A 71 -1.01 -0.79 -10.15
N GLY A 72 -1.97 -0.05 -9.60
CA GLY A 72 -3.02 0.64 -10.34
C GLY A 72 -2.57 1.98 -10.92
N SER A 73 -3.53 2.76 -11.43
CA SER A 73 -3.27 4.06 -12.06
C SER A 73 -3.24 5.23 -11.08
N GLY A 74 -2.50 6.30 -11.40
CA GLY A 74 -2.51 7.52 -10.59
C GLY A 74 -1.76 7.40 -9.25
N ILE A 75 -0.77 6.51 -9.19
CA ILE A 75 0.15 6.37 -8.06
C ILE A 75 1.21 7.47 -8.13
N LYS A 76 1.32 8.29 -7.08
CA LYS A 76 2.27 9.41 -6.99
C LYS A 76 2.98 9.41 -5.64
N GLY A 77 4.24 9.02 -5.58
CA GLY A 77 4.93 8.92 -4.30
C GLY A 77 6.33 8.39 -4.46
N ILE A 78 6.98 8.11 -3.33
CA ILE A 78 8.25 7.39 -3.29
C ILE A 78 7.92 5.96 -2.86
N TYR A 79 8.33 5.00 -3.68
CA TYR A 79 8.06 3.59 -3.47
C TYR A 79 9.38 2.85 -3.44
N THR A 80 9.80 2.44 -2.25
CA THR A 80 11.02 1.67 -2.04
C THR A 80 10.60 0.28 -1.63
N PHE A 81 10.66 -0.65 -2.56
CA PHE A 81 10.45 -2.06 -2.27
C PHE A 81 11.46 -2.92 -3.03
N ASP A 82 12.04 -3.89 -2.35
CA ASP A 82 12.79 -4.95 -3.01
C ASP A 82 11.78 -5.99 -3.51
N SER A 83 11.60 -6.07 -4.84
CA SER A 83 10.63 -6.99 -5.43
C SER A 83 11.20 -7.79 -6.58
N HIS A 84 10.96 -9.10 -6.54
CA HIS A 84 11.33 -10.01 -7.61
C HIS A 84 10.39 -9.95 -8.82
N CYS A 85 9.18 -9.38 -8.67
CA CYS A 85 8.22 -9.26 -9.77
C CYS A 85 7.22 -8.09 -9.58
N TYR A 86 7.20 -7.14 -10.53
CA TYR A 86 6.22 -6.05 -10.58
C TYR A 86 5.28 -6.17 -11.78
N THR A 87 3.99 -5.93 -11.57
CA THR A 87 2.99 -5.84 -12.65
C THR A 87 2.27 -4.50 -12.56
N THR A 88 2.42 -3.67 -13.60
CA THR A 88 1.76 -2.35 -13.69
C THR A 88 0.59 -2.41 -14.66
N THR A 89 -0.58 -1.98 -14.19
CA THR A 89 -1.80 -1.87 -15.00
C THR A 89 -1.90 -0.42 -15.48
N LYS A 90 -1.25 -0.10 -16.60
CA LYS A 90 -1.27 1.19 -17.30
C LYS A 90 -1.20 2.43 -16.39
N GLY A 91 -0.01 2.68 -15.85
CA GLY A 91 0.34 3.92 -15.18
C GLY A 91 1.82 3.93 -14.88
N ARG A 92 2.55 4.92 -15.40
CA ARG A 92 3.99 5.08 -15.16
C ARG A 92 4.18 5.43 -13.67
N ALA A 93 4.46 4.43 -12.84
CA ALA A 93 5.00 4.67 -11.51
C ALA A 93 6.44 5.18 -11.70
N ARG A 94 6.76 6.36 -11.16
CA ARG A 94 8.16 6.72 -10.92
C ARG A 94 8.52 6.04 -9.61
N ILE A 95 9.46 5.09 -9.68
CA ILE A 95 10.08 4.40 -8.56
C ILE A 95 11.35 5.16 -8.25
#